data_AF-A0ABD5VSC0-F1
#
_entry.id   AF-A0ABD5VSC0-F1
#
_cell.length_a   1.000
_cell.length_b   1.000
_cell.length_c   1.000
_cell.angle_alpha   90.00
_cell.angle_beta   90.00
_cell.angle_gamma   90.00
#
_symmetry.space_group_name_H-M   'P 1'
#
loop_
_entity.id
_entity.type
_entity.pdbx_description
1 polymer ?
#
loop_
_entity_poly.entity_id
_entity_poly.type
_entity_poly.pdbx_seq_one_letter_code
_entity_poly.pdbx_strand_id
1 'polypeptide(L)' 'MSRLRGSFDVEELERHEHEGIVFVHCPDCKRPLGSWNSRSDRPTRPS' A
#
# COMPACT_ATOMS: atom_id res chain seq x y z
N MET A 1 21.12 -7.11 -1.56
CA MET A 1 19.73 -7.15 -1.04
C MET A 1 19.61 -6.14 0.08
N SER A 2 19.10 -4.93 -0.18
CA SER A 2 19.00 -3.90 0.87
C SER A 2 17.83 -4.23 1.80
N ARG A 3 18.15 -4.51 3.06
CA ARG A 3 17.19 -4.67 4.16
C ARG A 3 16.65 -3.27 4.48
N LEU A 4 15.38 -3.01 4.17
CA LEU A 4 14.69 -1.86 4.71
C LEU A 4 14.60 -2.08 6.23
N ARG A 5 15.36 -1.30 7.00
CA ARG A 5 15.46 -1.40 8.46
C ARG A 5 14.85 -0.13 9.04
N GLY A 6 13.52 -0.04 8.97
CA GLY A 6 12.74 1.08 9.47
C GLY A 6 11.27 0.73 9.48
N SER A 7 10.59 1.05 10.57
CA SER A 7 9.13 1.18 10.58
C SER A 7 8.81 2.51 9.92
N PHE A 8 8.23 2.48 8.73
CA PHE A 8 7.67 3.69 8.12
C PHE A 8 6.33 3.98 8.78
N ASP A 9 6.06 5.24 9.07
CA ASP A 9 4.71 5.60 9.47
C ASP A 9 3.77 5.46 8.27
N VAL A 10 2.51 5.14 8.54
CA VAL A 10 1.51 4.88 7.49
C VAL A 10 1.30 6.12 6.62
N GLU A 11 1.52 7.31 7.19
CA GLU A 11 1.44 8.61 6.52
C GLU A 11 2.66 8.92 5.63
N GLU A 12 3.80 8.26 5.86
CA GLU A 12 5.04 8.45 5.07
C GLU A 12 5.13 7.52 3.86
N LEU A 13 4.21 6.55 3.76
CA LEU A 13 4.15 5.60 2.65
C LEU A 13 3.55 6.26 1.41
N GLU A 14 4.29 6.20 0.30
CA GLU A 14 3.76 6.61 -1.00
C GLU A 14 2.77 5.58 -1.52
N ARG A 15 1.54 6.04 -1.75
CA ARG A 15 0.44 5.25 -2.30
C ARG A 15 0.11 5.75 -3.70
N HIS A 16 0.00 4.81 -4.63
CA HIS A 16 -0.42 5.10 -5.99
C HIS A 16 -1.59 4.18 -6.36
N GLU A 17 -2.69 4.75 -6.86
CA GLU A 17 -3.82 3.99 -7.37
C GLU A 17 -3.72 3.82 -8.89
N HIS A 18 -3.82 2.57 -9.34
CA HIS A 18 -3.91 2.24 -10.75
C HIS A 18 -4.99 1.17 -10.95
N GLU A 19 -5.97 1.44 -11.83
CA GLU A 19 -7.08 0.51 -12.16
C GLU A 19 -7.88 0.00 -10.94
N GLY A 20 -7.99 0.80 -9.87
CA GLY A 20 -8.68 0.40 -8.64
C GLY A 20 -7.85 -0.51 -7.73
N ILE A 21 -6.53 -0.58 -7.95
CA ILE A 21 -5.56 -1.23 -7.10
C ILE A 21 -4.67 -0.15 -6.49
N VAL A 22 -4.59 -0.11 -5.17
CA VAL A 22 -3.64 0.72 -4.42
C VAL A 22 -2.34 -0.03 -4.30
N PHE A 23 -1.26 0.57 -4.78
CA PHE A 23 0.11 0.10 -4.62
C PHE A 23 0.81 0.95 -3.57
N VAL A 24 1.53 0.28 -2.66
CA VAL A 24 2.36 0.93 -1.65
C VAL A 24 3.81 0.74 -2.02
N HIS A 25 4.52 1.86 -2.09
CA HIS A 25 5.94 1.91 -2.40
C HIS A 25 6.72 2.45 -1.21
N CYS A 26 7.95 1.97 -1.05
CA CYS A 26 8.91 2.59 -0.15
C CYS A 26 9.32 3.96 -0.73
N PRO A 27 9.25 5.06 0.05
CA PRO A 27 9.57 6.39 -0.45
C PRO A 27 11.04 6.54 -0.88
N ASP A 28 11.98 5.91 -0.16
CA ASP A 28 13.41 6.03 -0.42
C ASP A 28 13.88 5.27 -1.67
N CYS A 29 13.34 4.08 -1.90
CA CYS A 29 13.85 3.17 -2.94
C CYS A 29 12.81 2.79 -3.99
N LYS A 30 11.58 3.35 -3.89
CA LYS A 30 10.42 3.11 -4.77
C LYS A 30 10.02 1.64 -4.93
N ARG A 31 10.55 0.75 -4.09
CA ARG A 31 10.26 -0.68 -4.14
C ARG A 31 8.82 -0.95 -3.71
N PRO A 32 8.09 -1.85 -4.39
CA PRO A 32 6.76 -2.23 -3.96
C PRO A 32 6.83 -2.97 -2.62
N LEU A 33 6.05 -2.49 -1.65
CA LEU A 33 5.89 -3.09 -0.33
C LEU A 33 4.63 -3.96 -0.26
N GLY A 34 3.60 -3.60 -1.01
CA GLY A 34 2.35 -4.35 -1.09
C GLY A 34 1.32 -3.65 -1.97
N SER A 35 0.20 -4.32 -2.20
CA SER A 35 -0.95 -3.76 -2.91
C SER A 35 -2.26 -4.33 -2.39
N TRP A 36 -3.36 -3.57 -2.52
CA TRP A 36 -4.72 -4.02 -2.25
C TRP A 36 -5.71 -3.39 -3.22
N ASN A 37 -6.88 -4.00 -3.40
CA ASN A 37 -7.95 -3.42 -4.23
C ASN A 37 -8.64 -2.28 -3.46
N SER A 38 -8.72 -1.07 -4.03
CA SER A 38 -9.47 0.05 -3.42
C SER A 38 -10.98 -0.22 -3.41
N ARG A 39 -11.46 -1.13 -4.26
CA ARG A 39 -12.86 -1.58 -4.28
C ARG A 39 -13.29 -2.45 -3.09
N SER A 40 -12.40 -2.79 -2.16
CA SER A 40 -12.76 -3.59 -0.98
C SER A 40 -13.51 -2.82 0.11
N ASP A 41 -13.78 -1.50 -0.04
CA ASP A 41 -14.63 -0.73 0.88
C ASP A 41 -16.13 -0.84 0.55
N ARG A 42 -16.62 -2.05 0.28
CA ARG A 42 -18.00 -2.35 0.69
C ARG A 42 -17.88 -3.27 1.90
N PRO A 43 -18.25 -2.82 3.11
CA PRO A 43 -18.53 -3.78 4.17
C PRO A 43 -19.65 -4.66 3.62
N THR A 44 -19.31 -5.90 3.28
CA THR A 44 -20.31 -6.95 3.16
C THR A 44 -20.94 -7.03 4.54
N ARG A 45 -22.04 -6.28 4.73
CA ARG A 45 -22.95 -6.48 5.85
C ARG A 45 -23.23 -7.97 5.91
N PRO A 46 -22.85 -8.69 6.98
CA PRO A 46 -23.32 -10.05 7.13
C PRO A 46 -24.84 -9.98 7.17
N SER A 47 -25.49 -10.72 6.27
CA SER A 47 -26.94 -10.95 6.30
C SER A 47 -27.28 -12.05 7.28
#